data_AF-A0A6I6NEA9-F1
#
_entry.id   AF-A0A6I6NEA9-F1
#
_cell.length_a   1.000
_cell.length_b   1.000
_cell.length_c   1.000
_cell.angle_alpha   90.00
_cell.angle_beta   90.00
_cell.angle_gamma   90.00
#
_symmetry.space_group_name_H-M   'P 1'
#
loop_
_entity.id
_entity.type
_entity.pdbx_description
1 polymer ?
#
loop_
_entity_poly.entity_id
_entity_poly.type
_entity_poly.pdbx_seq_one_letter_code
_entity_poly.pdbx_strand_id
1 'polypeptide(L)'
;MTGWDTVARADGLEVRRGPGQGPVLVAAHGIEDSWGIWRDVAEQLSGYRLYALQLPWHGGNSYAWRAEGSPGEWLRRALDLVPERPAALVGHSFGANAVLEYLARHEGDPGIDAAVLAAPFYRPAGFAVSPAIRLRSEGALRKVIRQGVTLALGPRAARIDPEIIAAMTTKASDRAVVGGLPVFHREFEASGRLDLSGIKVPTLVLAGVDDESLTPMRAAALDRAMPAATVRLRGVYGHFCHVMQARELAGEADAFLRRTLSVPPVPAAEPVSAPARECVPASDLEEEGTVTNLLDGAPTTYVGMPRYEGANIRTWIGFKHFMYLAEEAVLEYFRERGVGARDMYHRYGLGLEIVDSSVQLPATLFVDDRVYATVVSATPKPEQGAPFTVTLTVERDGESVTVLKGKLRVALVAVKDGSGTEPVPAILEPFVVPEVAALANAKSATLPIGPGQEVADVLVPEGSGAHLWSWRAPYYYCHFSDRLQHSAYVRTLEEVVDRFLHDRGLAIGKLLEERAWIPVVSRARVQVLSDIFMEETVHTVFTVEDVIKDTVYTARMDCYVRRDDSLELAATATIMHGYAISRGEKAGTVALFDEDVKAALLGGQA
;
A
#
# COMPACT_ATOMS: atom_id res chain seq x y z
N MET A 1 -34.12 -2.89 -16.93
CA MET A 1 -34.33 -4.21 -16.33
C MET A 1 -34.94 -5.12 -17.38
N THR A 2 -34.13 -5.68 -18.28
CA THR A 2 -34.61 -6.65 -19.27
C THR A 2 -33.63 -7.82 -19.26
N GLY A 3 -34.11 -9.01 -18.88
CA GLY A 3 -33.36 -10.27 -18.98
C GLY A 3 -33.06 -11.03 -17.69
N TRP A 4 -33.46 -10.55 -16.50
CA TRP A 4 -33.22 -11.26 -15.23
C TRP A 4 -34.50 -11.55 -14.44
N ASP A 5 -34.80 -12.83 -14.24
CA ASP A 5 -36.01 -13.30 -13.56
C ASP A 5 -35.72 -13.78 -12.14
N THR A 6 -36.58 -13.46 -11.16
CA THR A 6 -36.51 -14.08 -9.83
C THR A 6 -37.05 -15.50 -9.93
N VAL A 7 -36.23 -16.49 -9.59
CA VAL A 7 -36.60 -17.91 -9.66
C VAL A 7 -37.04 -18.44 -8.30
N ALA A 8 -36.33 -18.08 -7.24
CA ALA A 8 -36.61 -18.53 -5.88
C ALA A 8 -36.22 -17.48 -4.84
N ARG A 9 -36.91 -17.49 -3.69
CA ARG A 9 -36.58 -16.73 -2.48
C ARG A 9 -36.87 -17.60 -1.25
N ALA A 10 -35.89 -17.80 -0.38
CA ALA A 10 -36.07 -18.51 0.89
C ALA A 10 -34.97 -18.10 1.88
N ASP A 11 -35.30 -17.87 3.15
CA ASP A 11 -34.34 -17.65 4.24
C ASP A 11 -33.26 -16.59 3.95
N GLY A 12 -33.66 -15.46 3.34
CA GLY A 12 -32.73 -14.38 2.98
C GLY A 12 -31.88 -14.66 1.72
N LEU A 13 -32.06 -15.81 1.09
CA LEU A 13 -31.48 -16.16 -0.21
C LEU A 13 -32.44 -15.78 -1.33
N GLU A 14 -31.87 -15.40 -2.47
CA GLU A 14 -32.62 -15.16 -3.70
C GLU A 14 -31.82 -15.67 -4.91
N VAL A 15 -32.51 -16.30 -5.85
CA VAL A 15 -31.92 -16.85 -7.07
C VAL A 15 -32.46 -16.07 -8.26
N ARG A 16 -31.56 -15.51 -9.07
CA ARG A 16 -31.88 -14.73 -10.28
C ARG A 16 -31.35 -15.45 -11.52
N ARG A 17 -32.19 -15.66 -12.52
CA ARG A 17 -31.82 -16.29 -13.80
C ARG A 17 -31.58 -15.22 -14.86
N GLY A 18 -30.42 -15.23 -15.49
CA GLY A 18 -30.07 -14.35 -16.61
C GLY A 18 -30.57 -14.85 -17.98
N PRO A 19 -30.32 -14.11 -19.07
CA PRO A 19 -30.91 -14.37 -20.39
C PRO A 19 -30.19 -15.47 -21.21
N GLY A 20 -29.01 -15.90 -20.77
CA GLY A 20 -28.17 -16.87 -21.51
C GLY A 20 -28.77 -18.28 -21.60
N GLN A 21 -28.19 -19.10 -22.48
CA GLN A 21 -28.64 -20.46 -22.78
C GLN A 21 -27.48 -21.45 -22.71
N GLY A 22 -27.74 -22.74 -22.60
CA GLY A 22 -26.68 -23.76 -22.50
C GLY A 22 -26.47 -24.26 -21.07
N PRO A 23 -25.27 -24.79 -20.75
CA PRO A 23 -24.99 -25.34 -19.42
C PRO A 23 -25.21 -24.31 -18.30
N VAL A 24 -25.67 -24.81 -17.15
CA VAL A 24 -26.02 -23.98 -16.00
C VAL A 24 -24.77 -23.56 -15.25
N LEU A 25 -24.60 -22.25 -15.09
CA LEU A 25 -23.58 -21.65 -14.22
C LEU A 25 -24.29 -21.02 -13.02
N VAL A 26 -23.76 -21.21 -11.81
CA VAL A 26 -24.26 -20.52 -10.62
C VAL A 26 -23.19 -19.59 -10.06
N ALA A 27 -23.53 -18.31 -9.87
CA ALA A 27 -22.60 -17.26 -9.50
C ALA A 27 -22.82 -16.71 -8.08
N ALA A 28 -21.74 -16.65 -7.29
CA ALA A 28 -21.71 -16.17 -5.91
C ALA A 28 -20.91 -14.86 -5.79
N HIS A 29 -21.59 -13.77 -5.40
CA HIS A 29 -20.97 -12.44 -5.25
C HIS A 29 -20.03 -12.32 -4.04
N GLY A 30 -19.21 -11.26 -4.02
CA GLY A 30 -18.32 -10.91 -2.89
C GLY A 30 -19.05 -10.32 -1.67
N ILE A 31 -18.31 -10.04 -0.60
CA ILE A 31 -18.84 -9.44 0.64
C ILE A 31 -19.35 -8.01 0.39
N GLU A 32 -20.45 -7.62 1.04
CA GLU A 32 -21.15 -6.33 0.87
C GLU A 32 -21.62 -6.03 -0.57
N ASP A 33 -21.77 -7.07 -1.39
CA ASP A 33 -22.16 -6.95 -2.80
C ASP A 33 -23.60 -7.45 -3.05
N SER A 34 -23.97 -7.68 -4.31
CA SER A 34 -25.26 -8.21 -4.72
C SER A 34 -25.17 -9.08 -5.98
N TRP A 35 -26.22 -9.83 -6.28
CA TRP A 35 -26.33 -10.63 -7.50
C TRP A 35 -26.12 -9.79 -8.79
N GLY A 36 -26.42 -8.49 -8.73
CA GLY A 36 -26.41 -7.59 -9.88
C GLY A 36 -25.04 -7.39 -10.51
N ILE A 37 -23.96 -7.69 -9.77
CA ILE A 37 -22.59 -7.53 -10.25
C ILE A 37 -22.21 -8.50 -11.40
N TRP A 38 -22.99 -9.56 -11.57
CA TRP A 38 -22.75 -10.57 -12.61
C TRP A 38 -23.32 -10.23 -13.99
N ARG A 39 -23.95 -9.06 -14.16
CA ARG A 39 -24.62 -8.69 -15.42
C ARG A 39 -23.66 -8.63 -16.61
N ASP A 40 -22.55 -7.92 -16.45
CA ASP A 40 -21.58 -7.74 -17.53
C ASP A 40 -20.93 -9.08 -17.92
N VAL A 41 -20.64 -9.94 -16.94
CA VAL A 41 -20.14 -11.31 -17.18
C VAL A 41 -21.19 -12.16 -17.91
N ALA A 42 -22.47 -12.07 -17.53
CA ALA A 42 -23.55 -12.83 -18.16
C ALA A 42 -23.73 -12.45 -19.65
N GLU A 43 -23.53 -11.18 -20.00
CA GLU A 43 -23.58 -10.71 -21.39
C GLU A 43 -22.45 -11.32 -22.22
N GLN A 44 -21.24 -11.40 -21.65
CA GLN A 44 -20.08 -12.00 -22.33
C GLN A 44 -20.15 -13.54 -22.39
N LEU A 45 -20.81 -14.18 -21.42
CA LEU A 45 -20.99 -15.64 -21.33
C LEU A 45 -22.37 -16.10 -21.85
N SER A 46 -22.87 -15.50 -22.93
CA SER A 46 -24.21 -15.79 -23.48
C SER A 46 -24.45 -17.25 -23.89
N GLY A 47 -23.37 -18.01 -24.14
CA GLY A 47 -23.39 -19.46 -24.38
C GLY A 47 -23.60 -20.33 -23.13
N TYR A 48 -23.84 -19.71 -21.97
CA TYR A 48 -24.17 -20.37 -20.72
C TYR A 48 -25.43 -19.76 -20.08
N ARG A 49 -26.16 -20.57 -19.31
CA ARG A 49 -27.30 -20.09 -18.52
C ARG A 49 -26.85 -19.73 -17.10
N LEU A 50 -26.72 -18.44 -16.81
CA LEU A 50 -26.24 -17.96 -15.51
C LEU A 50 -27.38 -17.77 -14.50
N TYR A 51 -27.20 -18.34 -13.31
CA TYR A 51 -28.00 -18.11 -12.11
C TYR A 51 -27.16 -17.32 -11.11
N ALA A 52 -27.49 -16.05 -10.87
CA ALA A 52 -26.80 -15.23 -9.86
C ALA A 52 -27.52 -15.37 -8.52
N LEU A 53 -26.74 -15.69 -7.48
CA LEU A 53 -27.23 -15.83 -6.12
C LEU A 53 -27.15 -14.48 -5.42
N GLN A 54 -28.18 -14.15 -4.66
CA GLN A 54 -28.13 -13.15 -3.60
C GLN A 54 -27.89 -13.90 -2.28
N LEU A 55 -26.71 -13.71 -1.70
CA LEU A 55 -26.22 -14.46 -0.55
C LEU A 55 -26.24 -13.59 0.72
N PRO A 56 -26.24 -14.18 1.93
CA PRO A 56 -26.49 -13.45 3.18
C PRO A 56 -25.47 -12.36 3.51
N TRP A 57 -24.27 -12.41 2.92
CA TRP A 57 -23.23 -11.39 3.04
C TRP A 57 -23.40 -10.19 2.09
N HIS A 58 -24.60 -9.99 1.56
CA HIS A 58 -24.89 -8.88 0.66
C HIS A 58 -24.79 -7.50 1.32
N GLY A 59 -24.67 -6.45 0.50
CA GLY A 59 -24.69 -5.06 0.99
C GLY A 59 -25.90 -4.79 1.87
N GLY A 60 -25.68 -4.31 3.10
CA GLY A 60 -26.77 -3.97 4.04
C GLY A 60 -27.12 -5.00 5.10
N ASN A 61 -26.45 -6.15 5.11
CA ASN A 61 -26.70 -7.22 6.08
C ASN A 61 -26.14 -6.91 7.49
N SER A 62 -26.58 -7.67 8.50
CA SER A 62 -26.14 -7.56 9.90
C SER A 62 -25.02 -8.54 10.30
N TYR A 63 -24.60 -9.41 9.38
CA TYR A 63 -23.71 -10.56 9.59
C TYR A 63 -24.21 -11.63 10.57
N ALA A 64 -25.46 -11.53 11.05
CA ALA A 64 -26.06 -12.50 11.96
C ALA A 64 -26.16 -13.92 11.36
N TRP A 65 -26.29 -14.02 10.04
CA TRP A 65 -26.29 -15.28 9.28
C TRP A 65 -25.10 -16.18 9.59
N ARG A 66 -23.96 -15.60 10.03
CA ARG A 66 -22.75 -16.35 10.31
C ARG A 66 -22.89 -17.28 11.51
N ALA A 67 -23.84 -17.02 12.41
CA ALA A 67 -24.16 -17.90 13.53
C ALA A 67 -24.89 -19.18 13.07
N GLU A 68 -25.55 -19.15 11.92
CA GLU A 68 -26.38 -20.24 11.39
C GLU A 68 -25.63 -21.17 10.43
N GLY A 69 -24.44 -20.76 9.97
CA GLY A 69 -23.64 -21.54 9.04
C GLY A 69 -22.39 -20.82 8.54
N SER A 70 -21.46 -21.60 8.01
CA SER A 70 -20.33 -21.16 7.21
C SER A 70 -20.76 -20.70 5.80
N PRO A 71 -19.95 -19.88 5.11
CA PRO A 71 -20.24 -19.47 3.73
C PRO A 71 -20.52 -20.64 2.78
N GLY A 72 -19.76 -21.73 2.86
CA GLY A 72 -19.96 -22.94 2.05
C GLY A 72 -21.30 -23.64 2.34
N GLU A 73 -21.77 -23.66 3.60
CA GLU A 73 -23.08 -24.21 3.96
C GLU A 73 -24.22 -23.33 3.43
N TRP A 74 -24.06 -22.01 3.47
CA TRP A 74 -25.02 -21.08 2.88
C TRP A 74 -25.06 -21.18 1.35
N LEU A 75 -23.91 -21.39 0.71
CA LEU A 75 -23.86 -21.69 -0.73
C LEU A 75 -24.62 -22.97 -1.04
N ARG A 76 -24.42 -24.07 -0.28
CA ARG A 76 -25.17 -25.32 -0.46
C ARG A 76 -26.68 -25.09 -0.37
N ARG A 77 -27.16 -24.36 0.64
CA ARG A 77 -28.60 -24.01 0.77
C ARG A 77 -29.11 -23.21 -0.43
N ALA A 78 -28.31 -22.31 -0.98
CA ALA A 78 -28.69 -21.54 -2.16
C ALA A 78 -28.73 -22.40 -3.43
N LEU A 79 -27.85 -23.39 -3.55
CA LEU A 79 -27.85 -24.36 -4.66
C LEU A 79 -29.12 -25.22 -4.65
N ASP A 80 -29.65 -25.59 -3.48
CA ASP A 80 -30.93 -26.32 -3.35
C ASP A 80 -32.13 -25.55 -3.92
N LEU A 81 -32.03 -24.22 -4.05
CA LEU A 81 -33.06 -23.36 -4.63
C LEU A 81 -32.94 -23.20 -6.15
N VAL A 82 -31.83 -23.65 -6.75
CA VAL A 82 -31.64 -23.58 -8.20
C VAL A 82 -32.41 -24.74 -8.84
N PRO A 83 -33.36 -24.48 -9.77
CA PRO A 83 -34.26 -25.50 -10.30
C PRO A 83 -33.58 -26.48 -11.28
N GLU A 84 -32.33 -26.22 -11.64
CA GLU A 84 -31.55 -26.99 -12.60
C GLU A 84 -30.21 -27.38 -11.98
N ARG A 85 -29.70 -28.57 -12.33
CA ARG A 85 -28.38 -29.01 -11.87
C ARG A 85 -27.29 -28.04 -12.39
N PRO A 86 -26.49 -27.41 -11.51
CA PRO A 86 -25.37 -26.58 -11.91
C PRO A 86 -24.29 -27.43 -12.58
N ALA A 87 -23.81 -27.01 -13.76
CA ALA A 87 -22.64 -27.61 -14.40
C ALA A 87 -21.34 -27.01 -13.84
N ALA A 88 -21.34 -25.73 -13.50
CA ALA A 88 -20.19 -25.09 -12.87
C ALA A 88 -20.57 -23.97 -11.91
N LEU A 89 -19.66 -23.70 -10.96
CA LEU A 89 -19.77 -22.61 -10.01
C LEU A 89 -18.84 -21.46 -10.40
N VAL A 90 -19.32 -20.23 -10.25
CA VAL A 90 -18.54 -19.01 -10.44
C VAL A 90 -18.56 -18.22 -9.14
N GLY A 91 -17.43 -17.75 -8.67
CA GLY A 91 -17.37 -16.97 -7.43
C GLY A 91 -16.45 -15.78 -7.55
N HIS A 92 -16.79 -14.69 -6.88
CA HIS A 92 -15.92 -13.52 -6.71
C HIS A 92 -15.58 -13.30 -5.24
N SER A 93 -14.31 -13.04 -4.93
CA SER A 93 -13.85 -12.63 -3.59
C SER A 93 -14.37 -13.57 -2.49
N PHE A 94 -15.15 -13.06 -1.54
CA PHE A 94 -15.77 -13.86 -0.49
C PHE A 94 -16.67 -15.00 -1.03
N GLY A 95 -17.38 -14.79 -2.13
CA GLY A 95 -18.15 -15.82 -2.81
C GLY A 95 -17.28 -16.90 -3.47
N ALA A 96 -16.09 -16.53 -3.97
CA ALA A 96 -15.10 -17.51 -4.44
C ALA A 96 -14.61 -18.41 -3.31
N ASN A 97 -14.44 -17.87 -2.11
CA ASN A 97 -14.09 -18.64 -0.92
C ASN A 97 -15.23 -19.52 -0.40
N ALA A 98 -16.48 -19.09 -0.54
CA ALA A 98 -17.63 -19.96 -0.28
C ALA A 98 -17.65 -21.17 -1.23
N VAL A 99 -17.30 -20.97 -2.51
CA VAL A 99 -17.13 -22.07 -3.48
C VAL A 99 -15.98 -23.00 -3.07
N LEU A 100 -14.81 -22.45 -2.68
CA LEU A 100 -13.69 -23.28 -2.19
C LEU A 100 -14.07 -24.12 -0.96
N GLU A 101 -14.74 -23.52 0.03
CA GLU A 101 -15.19 -24.24 1.22
C GLU A 101 -16.24 -25.30 0.88
N TYR A 102 -17.17 -25.01 -0.03
CA TYR A 102 -18.17 -25.95 -0.51
C TYR A 102 -17.50 -27.17 -1.16
N LEU A 103 -16.62 -26.95 -2.14
CA LEU A 103 -15.90 -28.02 -2.84
C LEU A 103 -15.06 -28.88 -1.89
N ALA A 104 -14.42 -28.27 -0.90
CA ALA A 104 -13.59 -28.98 0.08
C ALA A 104 -14.40 -29.85 1.07
N ARG A 105 -15.65 -29.49 1.36
CA ARG A 105 -16.47 -30.17 2.38
C ARG A 105 -17.56 -31.08 1.82
N HIS A 106 -17.92 -30.92 0.55
CA HIS A 106 -19.04 -31.61 -0.09
C HIS A 106 -18.57 -32.35 -1.34
N GLU A 107 -17.38 -32.95 -1.29
CA GLU A 107 -16.88 -33.77 -2.38
C GLU A 107 -17.84 -34.95 -2.63
N GLY A 108 -18.54 -34.93 -3.76
CA GLY A 108 -19.58 -35.90 -4.14
C GLY A 108 -21.03 -35.39 -4.13
N ASP A 109 -21.29 -34.15 -3.69
CA ASP A 109 -22.59 -33.46 -3.79
C ASP A 109 -22.77 -32.84 -5.20
N PRO A 110 -23.99 -32.51 -5.67
CA PRO A 110 -24.46 -32.74 -7.04
C PRO A 110 -23.51 -32.27 -8.15
N GLY A 111 -22.79 -33.23 -8.75
CA GLY A 111 -22.23 -33.17 -10.10
C GLY A 111 -21.78 -31.80 -10.64
N ILE A 112 -21.02 -31.04 -9.86
CA ILE A 112 -20.34 -29.83 -10.30
C ILE A 112 -19.13 -30.28 -11.11
N ASP A 113 -19.11 -29.93 -12.40
CA ASP A 113 -18.08 -30.39 -13.33
C ASP A 113 -16.93 -29.38 -13.47
N ALA A 114 -17.12 -28.12 -13.06
CA ALA A 114 -16.06 -27.10 -13.05
C ALA A 114 -16.31 -25.95 -12.05
N ALA A 115 -15.26 -25.17 -11.74
CA ALA A 115 -15.38 -23.90 -11.01
C ALA A 115 -14.50 -22.78 -11.59
N VAL A 116 -14.96 -21.53 -11.48
CA VAL A 116 -14.20 -20.32 -11.85
C VAL A 116 -14.21 -19.34 -10.69
N LEU A 117 -13.04 -18.99 -10.18
CA LEU A 117 -12.85 -18.18 -8.98
C LEU A 117 -12.10 -16.88 -9.33
N ALA A 118 -12.78 -15.75 -9.17
CA ALA A 118 -12.22 -14.42 -9.40
C ALA A 118 -11.82 -13.77 -8.07
N ALA A 119 -10.56 -13.34 -7.96
CA ALA A 119 -10.00 -12.66 -6.79
C ALA A 119 -10.29 -13.34 -5.44
N PRO A 120 -10.14 -14.68 -5.28
CA PRO A 120 -10.33 -15.32 -3.97
C PRO A 120 -9.27 -14.84 -2.97
N PHE A 121 -9.34 -15.33 -1.74
CA PHE A 121 -8.24 -15.26 -0.79
C PHE A 121 -7.85 -16.66 -0.31
N TYR A 122 -6.58 -16.87 0.05
CA TYR A 122 -6.13 -18.15 0.58
C TYR A 122 -5.02 -17.95 1.59
N ARG A 123 -5.15 -18.53 2.78
CA ARG A 123 -4.09 -18.56 3.79
C ARG A 123 -3.36 -19.90 3.69
N PRO A 124 -2.05 -19.94 3.40
CA PRO A 124 -1.26 -21.17 3.53
C PRO A 124 -1.32 -21.73 4.96
N ALA A 125 -1.28 -23.05 5.14
CA ALA A 125 -1.42 -23.69 6.46
C ALA A 125 -0.42 -23.15 7.50
N GLY A 126 0.85 -22.99 7.12
CA GLY A 126 1.91 -22.45 7.96
C GLY A 126 1.95 -20.91 8.08
N PHE A 127 1.05 -20.19 7.40
CA PHE A 127 1.09 -18.74 7.38
C PHE A 127 0.54 -18.12 8.67
N ALA A 128 1.40 -17.43 9.40
CA ALA A 128 1.08 -16.85 10.69
C ALA A 128 0.08 -15.69 10.58
N VAL A 129 -0.93 -15.71 11.44
CA VAL A 129 -1.89 -14.62 11.60
C VAL A 129 -1.35 -13.67 12.65
N SER A 130 -0.84 -12.52 12.22
CA SER A 130 -0.29 -11.50 13.10
C SER A 130 -1.20 -10.26 13.17
N PRO A 131 -1.05 -9.40 14.19
CA PRO A 131 -1.73 -8.11 14.22
C PRO A 131 -1.48 -7.25 12.97
N ALA A 132 -0.28 -7.36 12.37
CA ALA A 132 0.04 -6.67 11.12
C ALA A 132 -0.79 -7.20 9.95
N ILE A 133 -0.97 -8.52 9.82
CA ILE A 133 -1.85 -9.11 8.81
C ILE A 133 -3.29 -8.66 8.99
N ARG A 134 -3.79 -8.66 10.23
CA ARG A 134 -5.15 -8.21 10.52
C ARG A 134 -5.37 -6.75 10.10
N LEU A 135 -4.42 -5.87 10.41
CA LEU A 135 -4.49 -4.45 10.05
C LEU A 135 -4.41 -4.25 8.53
N ARG A 136 -3.58 -5.04 7.83
CA ARG A 136 -3.56 -5.05 6.36
C ARG A 136 -4.89 -5.50 5.76
N SER A 137 -5.48 -6.58 6.28
CA SER A 137 -6.79 -7.06 5.84
C SER A 137 -7.90 -6.03 6.05
N GLU A 138 -7.84 -5.25 7.13
CA GLU A 138 -8.77 -4.13 7.33
C GLU A 138 -8.64 -3.05 6.24
N GLY A 139 -7.42 -2.58 5.97
CA GLY A 139 -7.18 -1.59 4.93
C GLY A 139 -7.58 -2.09 3.54
N ALA A 140 -7.24 -3.34 3.20
CA ALA A 140 -7.66 -3.98 1.95
C ALA A 140 -9.19 -4.06 1.84
N LEU A 141 -9.89 -4.46 2.91
CA LEU A 141 -11.36 -4.50 2.91
C LEU A 141 -11.96 -3.10 2.70
N ARG A 142 -11.44 -2.06 3.36
CA ARG A 142 -11.89 -0.68 3.14
C ARG A 142 -11.76 -0.24 1.68
N LYS A 143 -10.62 -0.54 1.04
CA LYS A 143 -10.41 -0.28 -0.38
C LYS A 143 -11.44 -0.98 -1.26
N VAL A 144 -11.69 -2.26 -0.99
CA VAL A 144 -12.68 -3.06 -1.72
C VAL A 144 -14.08 -2.46 -1.57
N ILE A 145 -14.49 -2.07 -0.37
CA ILE A 145 -15.80 -1.43 -0.14
C ILE A 145 -15.90 -0.09 -0.88
N ARG A 146 -14.87 0.77 -0.81
CA ARG A 146 -14.83 2.05 -1.53
C ARG A 146 -14.96 1.86 -3.04
N GLN A 147 -14.21 0.93 -3.60
CA GLN A 147 -14.28 0.61 -5.02
C GLN A 147 -15.66 0.05 -5.39
N GLY A 148 -16.23 -0.82 -4.55
CA GLY A 148 -17.58 -1.34 -4.71
C GLY A 148 -18.66 -0.26 -4.74
N VAL A 149 -18.61 0.73 -3.83
CA VAL A 149 -19.53 1.89 -3.84
C VAL A 149 -19.41 2.67 -5.14
N THR A 150 -18.19 2.92 -5.60
CA THR A 150 -17.93 3.64 -6.85
C THR A 150 -18.50 2.89 -8.05
N LEU A 151 -18.30 1.57 -8.11
CA LEU A 151 -18.87 0.71 -9.16
C LEU A 151 -20.39 0.68 -9.12
N ALA A 152 -20.99 0.60 -7.94
CA ALA A 152 -22.45 0.58 -7.76
C ALA A 152 -23.11 1.90 -8.21
N LEU A 153 -22.45 3.04 -8.00
CA LEU A 153 -22.89 4.34 -8.51
C LEU A 153 -22.76 4.42 -10.03
N GLY A 154 -21.71 3.81 -10.60
CA GLY A 154 -21.46 3.77 -12.03
C GLY A 154 -21.47 5.18 -12.65
N PRO A 155 -22.07 5.38 -13.83
CA PRO A 155 -22.15 6.71 -14.46
C PRO A 155 -22.90 7.78 -13.65
N ARG A 156 -23.63 7.40 -12.59
CA ARG A 156 -24.31 8.38 -11.71
C ARG A 156 -23.32 9.08 -10.79
N ALA A 157 -22.18 8.47 -10.49
CA ALA A 157 -21.13 9.10 -9.67
C ALA A 157 -20.75 10.48 -10.22
N ALA A 158 -20.67 10.65 -11.54
CA ALA A 158 -20.36 11.92 -12.19
C ALA A 158 -21.41 13.04 -11.98
N ARG A 159 -22.57 12.72 -11.40
CA ARG A 159 -23.68 13.67 -11.13
C ARG A 159 -23.93 13.88 -9.64
N ILE A 160 -23.18 13.19 -8.79
CA ILE A 160 -23.29 13.30 -7.35
C ILE A 160 -22.08 14.10 -6.89
N ASP A 161 -22.32 15.01 -5.95
CA ASP A 161 -21.26 15.78 -5.32
C ASP A 161 -20.14 14.84 -4.81
N PRO A 162 -18.86 15.09 -5.14
CA PRO A 162 -17.74 14.30 -4.65
C PRO A 162 -17.72 14.15 -3.11
N GLU A 163 -18.14 15.16 -2.35
CA GLU A 163 -18.24 15.09 -0.89
C GLU A 163 -19.32 14.11 -0.45
N ILE A 164 -20.46 14.07 -1.15
CA ILE A 164 -21.52 13.10 -0.87
C ILE A 164 -21.03 11.68 -1.17
N ILE A 165 -20.29 11.48 -2.27
CA ILE A 165 -19.69 10.16 -2.59
C ILE A 165 -18.67 9.76 -1.52
N ALA A 166 -17.84 10.69 -1.06
CA ALA A 166 -16.89 10.46 0.02
C ALA A 166 -17.61 10.07 1.32
N ALA A 167 -18.65 10.81 1.71
CA ALA A 167 -19.46 10.52 2.89
C ALA A 167 -20.18 9.16 2.79
N MET A 168 -20.73 8.81 1.62
CA MET A 168 -21.33 7.50 1.36
C MET A 168 -20.30 6.37 1.52
N THR A 169 -19.12 6.56 0.94
CA THR A 169 -18.00 5.62 0.99
C THR A 169 -17.53 5.39 2.43
N THR A 170 -17.34 6.46 3.20
CA THR A 170 -16.92 6.39 4.61
C THR A 170 -17.96 5.64 5.44
N LYS A 171 -19.24 6.01 5.35
CA LYS A 171 -20.33 5.34 6.08
C LYS A 171 -20.46 3.86 5.71
N ALA A 172 -20.35 3.53 4.42
CA ALA A 172 -20.38 2.15 3.96
C ALA A 172 -19.19 1.35 4.52
N SER A 173 -17.99 1.93 4.49
CA SER A 173 -16.77 1.33 5.02
C SER A 173 -16.85 1.08 6.52
N ASP A 174 -17.29 2.06 7.31
CA ASP A 174 -17.36 1.90 8.76
C ASP A 174 -18.35 0.82 9.19
N ARG A 175 -19.52 0.76 8.54
CA ARG A 175 -20.49 -0.32 8.78
C ARG A 175 -19.91 -1.68 8.39
N ALA A 176 -19.35 -1.77 7.19
CA ALA A 176 -18.81 -3.01 6.63
C ALA A 176 -17.61 -3.53 7.42
N VAL A 177 -16.73 -2.65 7.90
CA VAL A 177 -15.54 -3.04 8.68
C VAL A 177 -15.95 -3.54 10.07
N VAL A 178 -16.86 -2.85 10.76
CA VAL A 178 -17.29 -3.27 12.11
C VAL A 178 -17.93 -4.66 12.09
N GLY A 179 -18.84 -4.93 11.16
CA GLY A 179 -19.54 -6.22 11.07
C GLY A 179 -18.81 -7.27 10.24
N GLY A 180 -18.25 -6.88 9.11
CA GLY A 180 -17.71 -7.77 8.08
C GLY A 180 -16.26 -8.16 8.29
N LEU A 181 -15.40 -7.31 8.88
CA LEU A 181 -13.99 -7.66 9.09
C LEU A 181 -13.82 -8.91 9.99
N PRO A 182 -14.55 -9.08 11.11
CA PRO A 182 -14.46 -10.31 11.91
C PRO A 182 -14.84 -11.56 11.12
N VAL A 183 -15.87 -11.47 10.27
CA VAL A 183 -16.31 -12.58 9.41
C VAL A 183 -15.27 -12.87 8.35
N PHE A 184 -14.85 -11.87 7.58
CA PHE A 184 -13.82 -11.99 6.56
C PHE A 184 -12.53 -12.58 7.13
N HIS A 185 -12.07 -12.05 8.26
CA HIS A 185 -10.85 -12.51 8.90
C HIS A 185 -10.96 -13.97 9.36
N ARG A 186 -12.09 -14.38 9.94
CA ARG A 186 -12.34 -15.78 10.31
C ARG A 186 -12.29 -16.71 9.11
N GLU A 187 -12.85 -16.31 7.97
CA GLU A 187 -12.82 -17.11 6.74
C GLU A 187 -11.42 -17.15 6.12
N PHE A 188 -10.67 -16.04 6.16
CA PHE A 188 -9.26 -16.05 5.78
C PHE A 188 -8.47 -17.04 6.63
N GLU A 189 -8.66 -17.05 7.95
CA GLU A 189 -8.03 -18.05 8.83
C GLU A 189 -8.46 -19.48 8.53
N ALA A 190 -9.75 -19.69 8.24
CA ALA A 190 -10.31 -21.00 7.94
C ALA A 190 -9.82 -21.57 6.62
N SER A 191 -9.52 -20.72 5.62
CA SER A 191 -9.06 -21.16 4.30
C SER A 191 -7.78 -22.01 4.36
N GLY A 192 -6.89 -21.77 5.33
CA GLY A 192 -5.69 -22.57 5.54
C GLY A 192 -5.89 -23.90 6.26
N ARG A 193 -7.12 -24.21 6.66
CA ARG A 193 -7.52 -25.48 7.27
C ARG A 193 -8.37 -26.35 6.33
N LEU A 194 -8.66 -25.86 5.12
CA LEU A 194 -9.38 -26.64 4.11
C LEU A 194 -8.44 -27.70 3.52
N ASP A 195 -8.90 -28.95 3.47
CA ASP A 195 -8.24 -29.97 2.66
C ASP A 195 -8.63 -29.79 1.20
N LEU A 196 -7.75 -29.13 0.44
CA LEU A 196 -7.95 -28.89 -0.99
C LEU A 196 -7.35 -29.99 -1.86
N SER A 197 -6.61 -30.95 -1.27
CA SER A 197 -5.90 -32.00 -2.00
C SER A 197 -6.84 -33.10 -2.51
N GLY A 198 -7.97 -33.28 -1.80
CA GLY A 198 -9.06 -34.15 -2.20
C GLY A 198 -9.72 -33.70 -3.50
N ILE A 199 -10.01 -32.40 -3.62
CA ILE A 199 -10.89 -31.83 -4.66
C ILE A 199 -10.48 -32.26 -6.07
N LYS A 200 -11.40 -32.94 -6.77
CA LYS A 200 -11.23 -33.33 -8.18
C LYS A 200 -11.84 -32.39 -9.20
N VAL A 201 -12.72 -31.48 -8.78
CA VAL A 201 -13.40 -30.54 -9.67
C VAL A 201 -12.37 -29.57 -10.30
N PRO A 202 -12.20 -29.59 -11.64
CA PRO A 202 -11.31 -28.65 -12.31
C PRO A 202 -11.70 -27.21 -11.97
N THR A 203 -10.73 -26.41 -11.53
CA THR A 203 -10.98 -25.04 -11.05
C THR A 203 -10.03 -24.06 -11.72
N LEU A 204 -10.57 -22.97 -12.29
CA LEU A 204 -9.77 -21.84 -12.76
C LEU A 204 -9.77 -20.74 -11.70
N VAL A 205 -8.59 -20.28 -11.28
CA VAL A 205 -8.44 -19.14 -10.38
C VAL A 205 -7.80 -17.98 -11.12
N LEU A 206 -8.46 -16.81 -11.10
CA LEU A 206 -8.00 -15.57 -11.74
C LEU A 206 -7.88 -14.46 -10.70
N ALA A 207 -6.72 -13.82 -10.59
CA ALA A 207 -6.53 -12.67 -9.70
C ALA A 207 -5.52 -11.66 -10.24
N GLY A 208 -5.53 -10.46 -9.67
CA GLY A 208 -4.55 -9.41 -9.95
C GLY A 208 -3.19 -9.72 -9.33
N VAL A 209 -2.09 -9.35 -10.00
CA VAL A 209 -0.75 -9.39 -9.39
C VAL A 209 -0.67 -8.44 -8.18
N ASP A 210 -1.44 -7.34 -8.25
CA ASP A 210 -1.50 -6.32 -7.21
C ASP A 210 -2.67 -6.46 -6.24
N ASP A 211 -3.49 -7.51 -6.37
CA ASP A 211 -4.61 -7.74 -5.48
C ASP A 211 -4.14 -8.30 -4.12
N GLU A 212 -4.39 -7.54 -3.06
CA GLU A 212 -4.05 -7.93 -1.68
C GLU A 212 -4.89 -9.14 -1.19
N SER A 213 -5.96 -9.54 -1.88
CA SER A 213 -6.72 -10.75 -1.52
C SER A 213 -5.93 -12.04 -1.76
N LEU A 214 -5.17 -12.13 -2.86
CA LEU A 214 -4.37 -13.31 -3.25
C LEU A 214 -2.99 -12.89 -3.78
N THR A 215 -2.06 -12.65 -2.85
CA THR A 215 -0.68 -12.29 -3.19
C THR A 215 0.03 -13.41 -3.97
N PRO A 216 1.09 -13.11 -4.76
CA PRO A 216 1.82 -14.13 -5.51
C PRO A 216 2.26 -15.35 -4.70
N MET A 217 2.75 -15.12 -3.48
CA MET A 217 3.12 -16.20 -2.56
C MET A 217 1.90 -17.07 -2.17
N ARG A 218 0.75 -16.46 -1.88
CA ARG A 218 -0.49 -17.18 -1.52
C ARG A 218 -1.12 -17.89 -2.72
N ALA A 219 -1.04 -17.30 -3.91
CA ALA A 219 -1.45 -17.92 -5.16
C ALA A 219 -0.66 -19.19 -5.45
N ALA A 220 0.68 -19.13 -5.32
CA ALA A 220 1.54 -20.31 -5.50
C ALA A 220 1.28 -21.39 -4.43
N ALA A 221 0.92 -20.99 -3.20
CA ALA A 221 0.53 -21.93 -2.17
C ALA A 221 -0.82 -22.59 -2.45
N LEU A 222 -1.81 -21.84 -2.97
CA LEU A 222 -3.09 -22.37 -3.40
C LEU A 222 -2.92 -23.38 -4.54
N ASP A 223 -2.11 -23.04 -5.54
CA ASP A 223 -1.78 -23.90 -6.69
C ASP A 223 -1.19 -25.25 -6.23
N ARG A 224 -0.28 -25.23 -5.24
CA ARG A 224 0.26 -26.46 -4.64
C ARG A 224 -0.74 -27.23 -3.78
N ALA A 225 -1.62 -26.52 -3.06
CA ALA A 225 -2.57 -27.14 -2.14
C ALA A 225 -3.76 -27.79 -2.87
N MET A 226 -4.11 -27.31 -4.06
CA MET A 226 -5.26 -27.76 -4.84
C MET A 226 -4.83 -28.22 -6.25
N PRO A 227 -4.45 -29.49 -6.44
CA PRO A 227 -3.96 -29.99 -7.74
C PRO A 227 -4.95 -29.86 -8.91
N ALA A 228 -6.25 -29.77 -8.62
CA ALA A 228 -7.29 -29.56 -9.62
C ALA A 228 -7.45 -28.07 -10.03
N ALA A 229 -6.75 -27.14 -9.37
CA ALA A 229 -6.78 -25.73 -9.71
C ALA A 229 -5.74 -25.37 -10.76
N THR A 230 -6.07 -24.40 -11.62
CA THR A 230 -5.14 -23.66 -12.45
C THR A 230 -5.15 -22.21 -11.98
N VAL A 231 -4.10 -21.78 -11.27
CA VAL A 231 -4.01 -20.43 -10.72
C VAL A 231 -3.29 -19.49 -11.68
N ARG A 232 -3.91 -18.35 -12.02
CA ARG A 232 -3.35 -17.34 -12.93
C ARG A 232 -3.43 -15.94 -12.35
N LEU A 233 -2.27 -15.31 -12.20
CA LEU A 233 -2.15 -13.91 -11.88
C LEU A 233 -1.98 -13.08 -13.17
N ARG A 234 -2.70 -11.96 -13.27
CA ARG A 234 -2.63 -11.03 -14.40
C ARG A 234 -2.36 -9.62 -13.90
N GLY A 235 -1.47 -8.90 -14.58
CA GLY A 235 -1.19 -7.49 -14.27
C GLY A 235 -2.38 -6.57 -14.56
N VAL A 236 -3.26 -6.95 -15.49
CA VAL A 236 -4.44 -6.15 -15.87
C VAL A 236 -5.63 -6.30 -14.92
N TYR A 237 -5.63 -7.29 -14.03
CA TYR A 237 -6.75 -7.56 -13.13
C TYR A 237 -6.60 -6.79 -11.82
N GLY A 238 -7.67 -6.09 -11.42
CA GLY A 238 -7.88 -5.62 -10.06
C GLY A 238 -8.83 -6.53 -9.28
N HIS A 239 -9.23 -6.11 -8.07
CA HIS A 239 -10.13 -6.90 -7.21
C HIS A 239 -11.50 -7.17 -7.84
N PHE A 240 -12.07 -6.20 -8.55
CA PHE A 240 -13.33 -6.32 -9.29
C PHE A 240 -13.11 -6.64 -10.78
N CYS A 241 -12.12 -7.48 -11.10
CA CYS A 241 -11.79 -7.84 -12.49
C CYS A 241 -12.98 -8.38 -13.29
N HIS A 242 -13.93 -9.06 -12.64
CA HIS A 242 -15.14 -9.56 -13.28
C HIS A 242 -16.10 -8.45 -13.76
N VAL A 243 -15.95 -7.21 -13.28
CA VAL A 243 -16.70 -6.03 -13.76
C VAL A 243 -15.80 -5.19 -14.65
N MET A 244 -14.64 -4.78 -14.14
CA MET A 244 -13.78 -3.80 -14.81
C MET A 244 -13.02 -4.38 -16.02
N GLN A 245 -12.84 -5.70 -16.04
CA GLN A 245 -12.20 -6.47 -17.12
C GLN A 245 -13.10 -7.65 -17.52
N ALA A 246 -14.42 -7.42 -17.57
CA ALA A 246 -15.42 -8.47 -17.77
C ALA A 246 -15.19 -9.27 -19.06
N ARG A 247 -14.76 -8.62 -20.16
CA ARG A 247 -14.49 -9.29 -21.44
C ARG A 247 -13.31 -10.23 -21.35
N GLU A 248 -12.20 -9.78 -20.78
CA GLU A 248 -10.98 -10.57 -20.61
C GLU A 248 -11.23 -11.75 -19.67
N LEU A 249 -11.86 -11.51 -18.52
CA LEU A 249 -12.18 -12.54 -17.54
C LEU A 249 -13.15 -13.57 -18.11
N ALA A 250 -14.22 -13.14 -18.79
CA ALA A 250 -15.18 -14.03 -19.43
C ALA A 250 -14.54 -14.84 -20.57
N GLY A 251 -13.61 -14.26 -21.33
CA GLY A 251 -12.86 -14.98 -22.36
C GLY A 251 -12.00 -16.11 -21.79
N GLU A 252 -11.29 -15.86 -20.68
CA GLU A 252 -10.54 -16.92 -19.99
C GLU A 252 -11.46 -17.99 -19.38
N ALA A 253 -12.59 -17.58 -18.81
CA ALA A 253 -13.61 -18.47 -18.24
C ALA A 253 -14.28 -19.35 -19.30
N ASP A 254 -14.77 -18.79 -20.41
CA ASP A 254 -15.39 -19.53 -21.53
C ASP A 254 -14.41 -20.56 -22.11
N ALA A 255 -13.16 -20.16 -22.37
CA ALA A 255 -12.15 -21.06 -22.89
C ALA A 255 -11.88 -22.25 -21.95
N PHE A 256 -11.87 -22.01 -20.64
CA PHE A 256 -11.76 -23.06 -19.63
C PHE A 256 -13.00 -23.96 -19.59
N LEU A 257 -14.19 -23.35 -19.46
CA LEU A 257 -15.46 -24.07 -19.34
C LEU A 257 -15.76 -24.92 -20.58
N ARG A 258 -15.46 -24.45 -21.81
CA ARG A 258 -15.66 -25.27 -23.03
C ARG A 258 -14.82 -26.54 -23.03
N ARG A 259 -13.57 -26.46 -22.57
CA ARG A 259 -12.66 -27.61 -22.48
C ARG A 259 -13.13 -28.61 -21.42
N THR A 260 -13.70 -28.12 -20.32
CA THR A 260 -14.11 -28.97 -19.20
C THR A 260 -15.51 -29.56 -19.37
N LEU A 261 -16.46 -28.77 -19.87
CA LEU A 261 -17.89 -29.13 -19.93
C LEU A 261 -18.35 -29.74 -21.27
N SER A 262 -17.43 -29.96 -22.24
CA SER A 262 -17.76 -30.49 -23.58
C SER A 262 -18.83 -29.66 -24.34
N VAL A 263 -18.74 -28.32 -24.31
CA VAL A 263 -19.74 -27.41 -24.90
C VAL A 263 -19.41 -27.09 -26.38
N PRO A 264 -20.34 -27.26 -27.34
CA PRO A 264 -20.08 -26.92 -28.74
C PRO A 264 -19.89 -25.41 -28.96
N PRO A 265 -19.10 -25.00 -29.98
CA PRO A 265 -18.83 -23.58 -30.27
C PRO A 265 -20.11 -22.82 -30.62
N VAL A 266 -20.31 -21.65 -30.00
CA VAL A 266 -21.35 -20.68 -30.38
C VAL A 266 -20.71 -19.64 -31.32
N PRO A 267 -21.37 -19.23 -32.42
CA PRO A 267 -20.80 -18.25 -33.35
C PRO A 267 -20.61 -16.88 -32.67
N ALA A 268 -19.46 -16.25 -32.93
CA ALA A 268 -19.08 -14.95 -32.38
C ALA A 268 -20.03 -13.83 -32.88
N ALA A 269 -20.53 -13.01 -31.97
CA ALA A 269 -21.25 -11.78 -32.31
C ALA A 269 -20.27 -10.62 -32.54
N GLU A 270 -20.53 -9.83 -33.58
CA GLU A 270 -19.72 -8.68 -34.00
C GLU A 270 -19.75 -7.50 -33.00
N PRO A 271 -18.67 -6.70 -32.92
CA PRO A 271 -18.57 -5.59 -32.00
C PRO A 271 -19.43 -4.38 -32.43
N VAL A 272 -20.32 -3.92 -31.55
CA VAL A 272 -21.10 -2.69 -31.72
C VAL A 272 -20.31 -1.50 -31.15
N SER A 273 -20.10 -0.48 -31.97
CA SER A 273 -19.41 0.78 -31.66
C SER A 273 -20.20 1.67 -30.68
N ALA A 274 -19.52 2.22 -29.68
CA ALA A 274 -20.07 3.19 -28.73
C ALA A 274 -20.18 4.61 -29.34
N PRO A 275 -21.25 5.39 -29.06
CA PRO A 275 -21.31 6.79 -29.48
C PRO A 275 -20.63 7.73 -28.48
N ALA A 276 -20.07 8.81 -29.04
CA ALA A 276 -19.36 9.89 -28.36
C ALA A 276 -20.29 10.73 -27.46
N ARG A 277 -19.74 11.22 -26.34
CA ARG A 277 -20.41 12.14 -25.40
C ARG A 277 -20.07 13.59 -25.75
N GLU A 278 -21.10 14.41 -25.94
CA GLU A 278 -20.99 15.87 -26.03
C GLU A 278 -20.96 16.51 -24.63
N CYS A 279 -20.12 17.54 -24.49
CA CYS A 279 -19.96 18.39 -23.30
C CYS A 279 -20.83 19.65 -23.42
N VAL A 280 -21.50 20.06 -22.34
CA VAL A 280 -22.17 21.37 -22.18
C VAL A 280 -22.02 21.83 -20.71
N PRO A 281 -21.85 23.14 -20.42
CA PRO A 281 -21.05 23.63 -19.30
C PRO A 281 -21.83 23.89 -18.00
N ALA A 282 -21.08 24.03 -16.92
CA ALA A 282 -21.54 24.27 -15.55
C ALA A 282 -21.85 25.74 -15.28
N SER A 283 -22.88 26.00 -14.48
CA SER A 283 -23.08 27.25 -13.75
C SER A 283 -23.50 26.93 -12.32
N ASP A 284 -22.67 27.43 -11.40
CA ASP A 284 -22.89 27.91 -10.03
C ASP A 284 -24.02 27.30 -9.22
N LEU A 285 -23.68 26.75 -8.04
CA LEU A 285 -24.41 26.93 -6.78
C LEU A 285 -23.55 26.45 -5.60
N GLU A 286 -23.68 27.19 -4.51
CA GLU A 286 -22.83 27.33 -3.32
C GLU A 286 -22.97 26.18 -2.28
N GLU A 287 -21.92 26.12 -1.45
CA GLU A 287 -21.66 25.46 -0.15
C GLU A 287 -22.81 24.76 0.61
N GLU A 288 -22.54 23.53 1.10
CA GLU A 288 -22.51 23.22 2.55
C GLU A 288 -22.06 21.76 2.80
N GLY A 289 -20.93 21.60 3.49
CA GLY A 289 -20.16 20.36 3.53
C GLY A 289 -20.57 19.29 4.54
N THR A 290 -19.89 18.14 4.45
CA THR A 290 -19.77 17.20 5.59
C THR A 290 -18.31 16.72 5.74
N VAL A 291 -17.65 17.25 6.77
CA VAL A 291 -16.24 17.00 7.10
C VAL A 291 -16.00 15.54 7.52
N THR A 292 -15.21 14.80 6.74
CA THR A 292 -14.50 13.62 7.25
C THR A 292 -13.28 14.14 8.04
N ASN A 293 -12.91 13.57 9.18
CA ASN A 293 -11.70 14.00 9.89
C ASN A 293 -10.46 13.46 9.15
N LEU A 294 -9.45 14.30 8.87
CA LEU A 294 -8.22 13.89 8.18
C LEU A 294 -7.52 12.75 8.90
N LEU A 295 -7.50 12.82 10.23
CA LEU A 295 -6.83 11.88 11.12
C LEU A 295 -7.85 10.97 11.81
N ASP A 296 -8.51 10.16 11.00
CA ASP A 296 -9.58 9.23 11.40
C ASP A 296 -9.08 7.98 12.14
N GLY A 297 -7.77 7.74 12.19
CA GLY A 297 -7.17 6.53 12.75
C GLY A 297 -7.40 5.28 11.90
N ALA A 298 -8.08 5.39 10.76
CA ALA A 298 -8.32 4.28 9.86
C ALA A 298 -7.04 3.93 9.09
N PRO A 299 -6.70 2.64 8.96
CA PRO A 299 -5.50 2.23 8.25
C PRO A 299 -5.63 2.46 6.74
N THR A 300 -4.57 2.96 6.13
CA THR A 300 -4.33 2.88 4.68
C THR A 300 -3.27 1.83 4.42
N THR A 301 -3.50 0.96 3.43
CA THR A 301 -2.47 0.05 2.92
C THR A 301 -1.89 0.56 1.61
N TYR A 302 -0.63 0.29 1.35
CA TYR A 302 0.03 0.56 0.06
C TYR A 302 0.93 -0.61 -0.28
N VAL A 303 0.97 -1.01 -1.55
CA VAL A 303 1.87 -2.06 -2.01
C VAL A 303 2.85 -1.45 -3.00
N GLY A 304 4.13 -1.50 -2.65
CA GLY A 304 5.22 -0.96 -3.43
C GLY A 304 6.33 -1.99 -3.62
N MET A 305 7.32 -1.61 -4.42
CA MET A 305 8.57 -2.37 -4.57
C MET A 305 9.74 -1.41 -4.39
N PRO A 306 10.86 -1.87 -3.83
CA PRO A 306 12.09 -1.11 -3.84
C PRO A 306 12.45 -0.69 -5.27
N ARG A 307 13.01 0.52 -5.42
CA ARG A 307 13.55 0.92 -6.72
C ARG A 307 14.86 0.18 -6.95
N TYR A 308 15.12 -0.19 -8.20
CA TYR A 308 16.34 -0.90 -8.59
C TYR A 308 17.62 -0.14 -8.20
N GLU A 309 17.57 1.20 -8.21
CA GLU A 309 18.64 2.09 -7.70
C GLU A 309 19.11 1.71 -6.29
N GLY A 310 18.23 1.16 -5.45
CA GLY A 310 18.53 0.85 -4.06
C GLY A 310 19.45 -0.34 -3.85
N ALA A 311 19.65 -1.18 -4.87
CA ALA A 311 20.51 -2.36 -4.81
C ALA A 311 22.00 -1.97 -4.95
N ASN A 312 22.49 -1.13 -4.04
CA ASN A 312 23.84 -0.57 -4.08
C ASN A 312 24.93 -1.63 -3.96
N ILE A 313 24.71 -2.65 -3.11
CA ILE A 313 25.66 -3.74 -2.86
C ILE A 313 24.91 -5.07 -2.90
N ARG A 314 25.23 -5.90 -3.92
CA ARG A 314 24.57 -7.18 -4.20
C ARG A 314 23.07 -6.98 -4.50
N THR A 315 22.18 -7.71 -3.81
CA THR A 315 20.72 -7.64 -4.00
C THR A 315 20.01 -6.91 -2.85
N TRP A 316 20.78 -6.29 -1.94
CA TRP A 316 20.28 -5.71 -0.70
C TRP A 316 19.97 -4.24 -0.92
N ILE A 317 18.82 -3.81 -0.40
CA ILE A 317 18.32 -2.45 -0.59
C ILE A 317 18.85 -1.53 0.51
N GLY A 318 19.42 -0.39 0.08
CA GLY A 318 19.88 0.69 0.97
C GLY A 318 18.73 1.35 1.74
N PHE A 319 19.04 1.87 2.93
CA PHE A 319 18.04 2.35 3.89
C PHE A 319 17.13 3.46 3.33
N LYS A 320 17.63 4.30 2.42
CA LYS A 320 16.85 5.40 1.80
C LYS A 320 15.56 4.91 1.15
N HIS A 321 15.59 3.73 0.51
CA HIS A 321 14.41 3.19 -0.17
C HIS A 321 13.34 2.67 0.79
N PHE A 322 13.69 2.31 2.02
CA PHE A 322 12.68 2.05 3.05
C PHE A 322 11.92 3.34 3.39
N MET A 323 12.63 4.47 3.48
CA MET A 323 12.01 5.76 3.75
C MET A 323 11.20 6.25 2.54
N TYR A 324 11.62 5.99 1.31
CA TYR A 324 10.82 6.28 0.10
C TYR A 324 9.51 5.50 0.07
N LEU A 325 9.55 4.21 0.40
CA LEU A 325 8.32 3.40 0.50
C LEU A 325 7.39 3.90 1.62
N ALA A 326 7.95 4.40 2.72
CA ALA A 326 7.16 5.01 3.79
C ALA A 326 6.53 6.35 3.34
N GLU A 327 7.27 7.17 2.60
CA GLU A 327 6.78 8.41 1.97
C GLU A 327 5.65 8.13 0.98
N GLU A 328 5.84 7.19 0.04
CA GLU A 328 4.81 6.77 -0.93
C GLU A 328 3.53 6.29 -0.22
N ALA A 329 3.67 5.55 0.89
CA ALA A 329 2.53 5.08 1.67
C ALA A 329 1.77 6.22 2.37
N VAL A 330 2.48 7.24 2.86
CA VAL A 330 1.83 8.44 3.44
C VAL A 330 1.13 9.24 2.33
N LEU A 331 1.72 9.38 1.14
CA LEU A 331 1.04 10.03 0.01
C LEU A 331 -0.25 9.29 -0.39
N GLU A 332 -0.25 7.95 -0.34
CA GLU A 332 -1.46 7.15 -0.55
C GLU A 332 -2.54 7.43 0.53
N TYR A 333 -2.16 7.64 1.79
CA TYR A 333 -3.09 7.97 2.87
C TYR A 333 -3.92 9.23 2.55
N PHE A 334 -3.27 10.27 2.04
CA PHE A 334 -3.93 11.52 1.65
C PHE A 334 -4.77 11.36 0.36
N ARG A 335 -4.26 10.61 -0.62
CA ARG A 335 -4.98 10.29 -1.87
C ARG A 335 -6.29 9.54 -1.58
N GLU A 336 -6.24 8.54 -0.70
CA GLU A 336 -7.42 7.77 -0.28
C GLU A 336 -8.50 8.61 0.40
N ARG A 337 -8.13 9.76 0.95
CA ARG A 337 -9.02 10.72 1.62
C ARG A 337 -9.44 11.88 0.71
N GLY A 338 -9.16 11.78 -0.59
CA GLY A 338 -9.58 12.76 -1.59
C GLY A 338 -8.78 14.06 -1.60
N VAL A 339 -7.64 14.09 -0.90
CA VAL A 339 -6.78 15.27 -0.77
C VAL A 339 -5.36 14.93 -1.20
N GLY A 340 -5.19 14.41 -2.42
CA GLY A 340 -3.87 14.06 -2.95
C GLY A 340 -2.95 15.28 -3.08
N ALA A 341 -1.63 15.08 -2.97
CA ALA A 341 -0.65 16.17 -3.01
C ALA A 341 -0.77 17.09 -4.25
N ARG A 342 -1.11 16.52 -5.41
CA ARG A 342 -1.38 17.29 -6.64
C ARG A 342 -2.59 18.22 -6.48
N ASP A 343 -3.68 17.71 -5.92
CA ASP A 343 -4.92 18.47 -5.75
C ASP A 343 -4.72 19.56 -4.70
N MET A 344 -4.02 19.25 -3.61
CA MET A 344 -3.61 20.22 -2.59
C MET A 344 -2.83 21.38 -3.19
N TYR A 345 -1.83 21.08 -4.01
CA TYR A 345 -1.00 22.10 -4.66
C TYR A 345 -1.83 22.96 -5.63
N HIS A 346 -2.53 22.34 -6.59
CA HIS A 346 -3.21 23.11 -7.63
C HIS A 346 -4.49 23.82 -7.19
N ARG A 347 -5.26 23.25 -6.27
CA ARG A 347 -6.56 23.82 -5.84
C ARG A 347 -6.39 24.77 -4.67
N TYR A 348 -5.56 24.41 -3.69
CA TYR A 348 -5.50 25.10 -2.39
C TYR A 348 -4.16 25.81 -2.12
N GLY A 349 -3.15 25.67 -2.99
CA GLY A 349 -1.86 26.30 -2.78
C GLY A 349 -1.05 25.70 -1.63
N LEU A 350 -1.19 24.40 -1.41
CA LEU A 350 -0.54 23.70 -0.30
C LEU A 350 0.46 22.67 -0.82
N GLY A 351 1.71 22.76 -0.36
CA GLY A 351 2.72 21.72 -0.48
C GLY A 351 2.61 20.73 0.68
N LEU A 352 2.61 19.43 0.37
CA LEU A 352 2.64 18.37 1.39
C LEU A 352 4.10 18.07 1.76
N GLU A 353 4.49 18.39 2.99
CA GLU A 353 5.87 18.26 3.47
C GLU A 353 6.01 17.21 4.57
N ILE A 354 6.87 16.20 4.38
CA ILE A 354 7.30 15.32 5.47
C ILE A 354 8.40 16.02 6.26
N VAL A 355 8.05 16.54 7.43
CA VAL A 355 8.91 17.38 8.28
C VAL A 355 9.64 16.61 9.38
N ASP A 356 9.19 15.40 9.70
CA ASP A 356 9.90 14.47 10.58
C ASP A 356 9.68 13.04 10.10
N SER A 357 10.72 12.24 10.14
CA SER A 357 10.67 10.81 9.87
C SER A 357 11.64 10.11 10.80
N SER A 358 11.16 9.19 11.64
CA SER A 358 11.97 8.40 12.56
C SER A 358 11.65 6.93 12.38
N VAL A 359 12.65 6.15 11.98
CA VAL A 359 12.45 4.76 11.53
C VAL A 359 13.40 3.79 12.23
N GLN A 360 12.90 2.57 12.43
CA GLN A 360 13.67 1.38 12.81
C GLN A 360 13.60 0.37 11.67
N LEU A 361 14.74 -0.25 11.37
CA LEU A 361 14.94 -1.16 10.24
C LEU A 361 15.34 -2.55 10.78
N PRO A 362 14.39 -3.33 11.33
CA PRO A 362 14.68 -4.59 12.00
C PRO A 362 15.11 -5.73 11.06
N ALA A 363 14.86 -5.60 9.76
CA ALA A 363 15.16 -6.63 8.77
C ALA A 363 15.54 -6.01 7.43
N THR A 364 16.27 -6.78 6.65
CA THR A 364 16.75 -6.41 5.32
C THR A 364 15.61 -6.38 4.31
N LEU A 365 15.84 -5.73 3.17
CA LEU A 365 14.94 -5.67 2.03
C LEU A 365 15.74 -6.03 0.77
N PHE A 366 15.14 -6.81 -0.13
CA PHE A 366 15.76 -7.27 -1.37
C PHE A 366 15.13 -6.62 -2.59
N VAL A 367 15.85 -6.60 -3.70
CA VAL A 367 15.43 -5.91 -4.94
C VAL A 367 14.06 -6.35 -5.49
N ASP A 368 13.73 -7.63 -5.36
CA ASP A 368 12.46 -8.19 -5.85
C ASP A 368 11.37 -8.29 -4.78
N ASP A 369 11.63 -7.78 -3.56
CA ASP A 369 10.66 -7.84 -2.49
C ASP A 369 9.44 -6.98 -2.82
N ARG A 370 8.27 -7.60 -2.70
CA ARG A 370 6.99 -6.88 -2.70
C ARG A 370 6.70 -6.41 -1.28
N VAL A 371 6.60 -5.09 -1.11
CA VAL A 371 6.49 -4.45 0.21
C VAL A 371 5.07 -3.99 0.46
N TYR A 372 4.49 -4.44 1.56
CA TYR A 372 3.19 -4.02 2.06
C TYR A 372 3.38 -3.00 3.17
N ALA A 373 2.99 -1.77 2.90
CA ALA A 373 3.00 -0.66 3.83
C ALA A 373 1.63 -0.51 4.49
N THR A 374 1.62 -0.14 5.76
CA THR A 374 0.42 0.26 6.49
C THR A 374 0.67 1.56 7.22
N VAL A 375 -0.24 2.53 7.01
CA VAL A 375 -0.19 3.86 7.58
C VAL A 375 -1.41 4.08 8.46
N VAL A 376 -1.19 4.54 9.68
CA VAL A 376 -2.25 4.90 10.63
C VAL A 376 -1.94 6.27 11.21
N SER A 377 -2.89 7.20 11.15
CA SER A 377 -2.76 8.51 11.81
C SER A 377 -2.79 8.37 13.33
N ALA A 378 -2.02 9.19 14.03
CA ALA A 378 -2.05 9.29 15.48
C ALA A 378 -2.71 10.61 15.94
N THR A 379 -2.90 10.76 17.24
CA THR A 379 -3.40 12.01 17.82
C THR A 379 -2.40 13.15 17.58
N PRO A 380 -2.80 14.26 16.93
CA PRO A 380 -1.91 15.38 16.70
C PRO A 380 -1.54 16.09 18.00
N LYS A 381 -0.35 16.66 18.02
CA LYS A 381 0.04 17.67 19.02
C LYS A 381 -0.14 19.04 18.38
N PRO A 382 -0.57 20.07 19.13
CA PRO A 382 -0.74 21.42 18.58
C PRO A 382 0.52 21.88 17.84
N GLU A 383 0.33 22.41 16.63
CA GLU A 383 1.38 23.07 15.83
C GLU A 383 2.61 22.18 15.50
N GLN A 384 2.46 20.85 15.49
CA GLN A 384 3.56 19.90 15.18
C GLN A 384 3.30 19.05 13.92
N GLY A 385 2.32 19.45 13.11
CA GLY A 385 1.87 18.69 11.94
C GLY A 385 1.11 17.39 12.28
N ALA A 386 0.58 16.77 11.23
CA ALA A 386 -0.15 15.51 11.28
C ALA A 386 0.79 14.31 11.52
N PRO A 387 0.60 13.53 12.61
CA PRO A 387 1.46 12.39 12.91
C PRO A 387 0.94 11.08 12.32
N PHE A 388 1.87 10.27 11.81
CA PHE A 388 1.59 8.96 11.22
C PHE A 388 2.51 7.89 11.81
N THR A 389 1.97 6.68 12.00
CA THR A 389 2.76 5.47 12.20
C THR A 389 2.78 4.68 10.90
N VAL A 390 3.96 4.28 10.46
CA VAL A 390 4.15 3.50 9.22
C VAL A 390 4.80 2.17 9.57
N THR A 391 4.25 1.07 9.05
CA THR A 391 4.86 -0.26 9.14
C THR A 391 5.04 -0.81 7.75
N LEU A 392 6.26 -1.25 7.40
CA LEU A 392 6.53 -1.97 6.16
C LEU A 392 6.76 -3.44 6.48
N THR A 393 6.17 -4.31 5.67
CA THR A 393 6.28 -5.76 5.79
C THR A 393 6.50 -6.41 4.43
N VAL A 394 7.14 -7.57 4.44
CA VAL A 394 7.32 -8.44 3.27
C VAL A 394 6.84 -9.85 3.62
N GLU A 395 6.46 -10.64 2.62
CA GLU A 395 6.13 -12.05 2.80
C GLU A 395 7.36 -12.91 2.45
N ARG A 396 7.88 -13.67 3.41
CA ARG A 396 9.05 -14.56 3.24
C ARG A 396 8.76 -15.91 3.87
N ASP A 397 9.00 -16.99 3.14
CA ASP A 397 8.84 -18.38 3.63
C ASP A 397 7.48 -18.66 4.29
N GLY A 398 6.41 -18.01 3.82
CA GLY A 398 5.08 -18.14 4.41
C GLY A 398 4.86 -17.29 5.66
N GLU A 399 5.73 -16.35 5.99
CA GLU A 399 5.59 -15.45 7.13
C GLU A 399 5.60 -13.97 6.71
N SER A 400 4.90 -13.14 7.48
CA SER A 400 4.96 -11.69 7.33
C SER A 400 6.08 -11.12 8.19
N VAL A 401 7.20 -10.75 7.56
CA VAL A 401 8.35 -10.14 8.22
C VAL A 401 8.21 -8.62 8.23
N THR A 402 8.33 -7.99 9.40
CA THR A 402 8.38 -6.52 9.49
C THR A 402 9.78 -6.04 9.13
N VAL A 403 9.89 -5.12 8.16
CA VAL A 403 11.17 -4.57 7.67
C VAL A 403 11.35 -3.10 8.04
N LEU A 404 10.27 -2.36 8.34
CA LEU A 404 10.34 -1.02 8.91
C LEU A 404 9.21 -0.79 9.92
N LYS A 405 9.55 -0.10 11.01
CA LYS A 405 8.59 0.58 11.90
C LYS A 405 8.98 2.05 11.98
N GLY A 406 8.06 2.94 11.64
CA GLY A 406 8.34 4.36 11.51
C GLY A 406 7.28 5.25 12.13
N LYS A 407 7.70 6.45 12.51
CA LYS A 407 6.82 7.58 12.84
C LYS A 407 7.18 8.72 11.91
N LEU A 408 6.19 9.24 11.18
CA LEU A 408 6.34 10.36 10.28
C LEU A 408 5.46 11.52 10.74
N ARG A 409 5.83 12.74 10.38
CA ARG A 409 5.00 13.94 10.55
C ARG A 409 4.90 14.68 9.23
N VAL A 410 3.69 15.14 8.91
CA VAL A 410 3.40 15.94 7.73
C VAL A 410 2.92 17.33 8.14
N ALA A 411 3.44 18.36 7.48
CA ALA A 411 2.90 19.71 7.50
C ALA A 411 2.38 20.06 6.11
N LEU A 412 1.35 20.90 6.03
CA LEU A 412 0.86 21.46 4.78
C LEU A 412 1.38 22.88 4.69
N VAL A 413 2.34 23.13 3.81
CA VAL A 413 3.05 24.41 3.75
C VAL A 413 2.48 25.24 2.62
N ALA A 414 2.12 26.50 2.91
CA ALA A 414 1.70 27.44 1.89
C ALA A 414 2.80 27.63 0.82
N VAL A 415 2.41 27.59 -0.44
CA VAL A 415 3.33 27.79 -1.57
C VAL A 415 3.48 29.27 -1.92
N LYS A 416 4.68 29.68 -2.29
CA LYS A 416 5.02 31.09 -2.53
C LYS A 416 4.51 31.63 -3.87
N ASP A 417 4.26 30.76 -4.83
CA ASP A 417 3.92 31.13 -6.21
C ASP A 417 2.45 31.55 -6.40
N GLY A 418 1.65 31.54 -5.33
CA GLY A 418 0.23 31.88 -5.39
C GLY A 418 -0.60 30.85 -6.17
N SER A 419 -0.09 29.62 -6.33
CA SER A 419 -0.92 28.51 -6.79
C SER A 419 -2.07 28.23 -5.81
N GLY A 420 -3.16 27.67 -6.32
CA GLY A 420 -4.42 27.55 -5.60
C GLY A 420 -5.36 28.73 -5.83
N THR A 421 -6.61 28.42 -6.20
CA THR A 421 -7.67 29.42 -6.42
C THR A 421 -8.87 29.20 -5.52
N GLU A 422 -8.89 28.09 -4.79
CA GLU A 422 -9.97 27.68 -3.91
C GLU A 422 -9.57 27.85 -2.43
N PRO A 423 -10.52 28.11 -1.52
CA PRO A 423 -10.25 28.14 -0.09
C PRO A 423 -9.75 26.79 0.40
N VAL A 424 -8.88 26.81 1.42
CA VAL A 424 -8.40 25.58 2.07
C VAL A 424 -9.58 24.90 2.77
N PRO A 425 -9.84 23.60 2.51
CA PRO A 425 -10.88 22.87 3.23
C PRO A 425 -10.61 22.77 4.74
N ALA A 426 -11.66 22.88 5.56
CA ALA A 426 -11.56 22.82 7.04
C ALA A 426 -10.85 21.56 7.58
N ILE A 427 -10.90 20.44 6.83
CA ILE A 427 -10.19 19.20 7.15
C ILE A 427 -8.64 19.36 7.13
N LEU A 428 -8.12 20.32 6.36
CA LEU A 428 -6.69 20.57 6.17
C LEU A 428 -6.17 21.72 7.04
N GLU A 429 -7.00 22.74 7.31
CA GLU A 429 -6.64 23.96 8.05
C GLU A 429 -5.79 23.73 9.31
N PRO A 430 -6.06 22.74 10.18
CA PRO A 430 -5.28 22.52 11.41
C PRO A 430 -3.82 22.14 11.18
N PHE A 431 -3.45 21.77 9.95
CA PHE A 431 -2.10 21.32 9.58
C PHE A 431 -1.41 22.30 8.63
N VAL A 432 -2.06 23.41 8.29
CA VAL A 432 -1.49 24.45 7.42
C VAL A 432 -0.54 25.33 8.21
N VAL A 433 0.65 25.55 7.66
CA VAL A 433 1.66 26.47 8.19
C VAL A 433 2.20 27.35 7.06
N PRO A 434 2.62 28.60 7.34
CA PRO A 434 3.19 29.47 6.31
C PRO A 434 4.56 28.96 5.82
N GLU A 435 5.34 28.33 6.71
CA GLU A 435 6.68 27.82 6.48
C GLU A 435 6.99 26.72 7.51
N VAL A 436 8.00 25.88 7.25
CA VAL A 436 8.35 24.77 8.16
C VAL A 436 8.80 25.30 9.53
N ALA A 437 9.47 26.46 9.56
CA ALA A 437 9.97 27.09 10.79
C ALA A 437 8.86 27.51 11.76
N ALA A 438 7.60 27.62 11.29
CA ALA A 438 6.46 27.95 12.14
C ALA A 438 5.97 26.77 13.01
N LEU A 439 6.48 25.55 12.80
CA LEU A 439 6.13 24.39 13.62
C LEU A 439 6.74 24.50 15.03
N ALA A 440 5.96 24.21 16.06
CA ALA A 440 6.38 24.29 17.46
C ALA A 440 7.55 23.33 17.82
N ASN A 441 7.78 22.28 17.02
CA ASN A 441 8.90 21.35 17.18
C ASN A 441 10.09 21.66 16.26
N ALA A 442 10.01 22.67 15.41
CA ALA A 442 11.09 23.13 14.55
C ALA A 442 11.99 24.12 15.31
N LYS A 443 12.91 23.59 16.12
CA LYS A 443 13.90 24.42 16.84
C LYS A 443 14.99 24.87 15.87
N SER A 444 14.81 26.02 15.25
CA SER A 444 15.85 26.66 14.44
C SER A 444 16.96 27.22 15.34
N ALA A 445 18.16 27.31 14.78
CA ALA A 445 19.31 27.95 15.40
C ALA A 445 20.03 28.77 14.32
N THR A 446 20.44 29.97 14.68
CA THR A 446 21.19 30.86 13.77
C THR A 446 22.55 31.11 14.38
N LEU A 447 23.60 30.83 13.62
CA LEU A 447 24.99 31.05 14.01
C LEU A 447 25.55 32.25 13.24
N PRO A 448 26.08 33.28 13.91
CA PRO A 448 26.69 34.41 13.22
C PRO A 448 28.03 34.01 12.58
N ILE A 449 28.33 34.58 11.42
CA ILE A 449 29.65 34.51 10.80
C ILE A 449 30.37 35.83 11.08
N GLY A 450 31.47 35.78 11.83
CA GLY A 450 32.27 36.96 12.13
C GLY A 450 32.95 37.55 10.88
N PRO A 451 33.30 38.86 10.88
CA PRO A 451 34.04 39.45 9.76
C PRO A 451 35.34 38.70 9.47
N GLY A 452 35.49 38.19 8.25
CA GLY A 452 36.66 37.41 7.81
C GLY A 452 36.73 35.98 8.36
N GLN A 453 35.69 35.51 9.04
CA GLN A 453 35.56 34.12 9.48
C GLN A 453 35.00 33.27 8.34
N GLU A 454 35.59 32.11 8.10
CA GLU A 454 35.09 31.15 7.12
C GLU A 454 34.00 30.27 7.73
N VAL A 455 33.13 29.70 6.89
CA VAL A 455 32.04 28.80 7.35
C VAL A 455 32.60 27.59 8.12
N ALA A 456 33.76 27.09 7.70
CA ALA A 456 34.44 25.97 8.37
C ALA A 456 34.84 26.30 9.81
N ASP A 457 35.27 27.53 10.08
CA ASP A 457 35.67 27.96 11.43
C ASP A 457 34.48 27.96 12.41
N VAL A 458 33.27 28.17 11.91
CA VAL A 458 32.03 28.16 12.69
C VAL A 458 31.50 26.74 12.89
N LEU A 459 31.44 25.96 11.81
CA LEU A 459 30.73 24.67 11.79
C LEU A 459 31.58 23.46 12.17
N VAL A 460 32.88 23.51 11.91
CA VAL A 460 33.81 22.40 12.17
C VAL A 460 35.10 22.93 12.84
N PRO A 461 34.99 23.54 14.04
CA PRO A 461 36.15 24.05 14.74
C PRO A 461 37.19 22.95 15.00
N GLU A 462 38.46 23.34 15.12
CA GLU A 462 39.57 22.42 15.32
C GLU A 462 39.31 21.48 16.51
N GLY A 463 39.54 20.18 16.29
CA GLY A 463 39.30 19.14 17.31
C GLY A 463 37.86 18.69 17.48
N SER A 464 36.89 19.24 16.73
CA SER A 464 35.48 18.82 16.78
C SER A 464 35.23 17.39 16.27
N GLY A 465 36.15 16.86 15.46
CA GLY A 465 35.98 15.56 14.81
C GLY A 465 34.87 15.53 13.75
N ALA A 466 34.24 16.67 13.45
CA ALA A 466 33.16 16.80 12.49
C ALA A 466 33.68 16.92 11.04
N HIS A 467 32.86 16.52 10.07
CA HIS A 467 33.15 16.62 8.64
C HIS A 467 32.18 17.58 7.98
N LEU A 468 32.71 18.52 7.19
CA LEU A 468 31.93 19.53 6.48
C LEU A 468 31.91 19.24 4.98
N TRP A 469 30.71 19.22 4.40
CA TRP A 469 30.49 19.14 2.97
C TRP A 469 29.51 20.22 2.52
N SER A 470 29.95 21.09 1.61
CA SER A 470 29.12 22.16 1.05
C SER A 470 28.67 21.83 -0.36
N TRP A 471 27.41 22.10 -0.68
CA TRP A 471 26.81 21.80 -1.99
C TRP A 471 25.68 22.78 -2.31
N ARG A 472 25.34 22.90 -3.60
CA ARG A 472 24.21 23.73 -4.07
C ARG A 472 22.96 22.86 -4.16
N ALA A 473 21.84 23.27 -3.57
CA ALA A 473 20.55 22.60 -3.70
C ALA A 473 20.09 22.54 -5.17
N PRO A 474 20.10 21.37 -5.85
CA PRO A 474 19.75 21.27 -7.26
C PRO A 474 18.24 21.10 -7.43
N TYR A 475 17.70 21.50 -8.59
CA TYR A 475 16.26 21.46 -8.86
C TYR A 475 15.63 20.06 -8.70
N TYR A 476 16.37 18.98 -9.00
CA TYR A 476 15.88 17.60 -8.89
C TYR A 476 15.82 17.08 -7.44
N TYR A 477 16.25 17.88 -6.47
CA TYR A 477 15.99 17.65 -5.05
C TYR A 477 14.82 18.48 -4.52
N CYS A 478 14.22 19.33 -5.35
CA CYS A 478 13.10 20.17 -4.96
C CYS A 478 11.76 19.61 -5.47
N HIS A 479 10.68 20.00 -4.80
CA HIS A 479 9.30 19.76 -5.21
C HIS A 479 8.46 21.03 -5.01
N PHE A 480 7.27 21.05 -5.61
CA PHE A 480 6.34 22.20 -5.53
C PHE A 480 7.03 23.54 -5.83
N SER A 481 7.73 23.59 -6.97
CA SER A 481 8.53 24.71 -7.50
C SER A 481 9.97 24.81 -6.99
N ASP A 482 10.21 25.07 -5.71
CA ASP A 482 11.55 25.46 -5.24
C ASP A 482 12.02 24.85 -3.90
N ARG A 483 11.17 24.20 -3.12
CA ARG A 483 11.53 23.69 -1.79
C ARG A 483 12.19 22.32 -1.85
N LEU A 484 13.26 22.12 -1.08
CA LEU A 484 13.94 20.84 -0.95
C LEU A 484 13.01 19.78 -0.32
N GLN A 485 12.83 18.66 -1.01
CA GLN A 485 11.92 17.58 -0.59
C GLN A 485 12.56 16.68 0.48
N HIS A 486 11.74 16.03 1.32
CA HIS A 486 12.20 15.10 2.38
C HIS A 486 13.22 14.07 1.90
N SER A 487 12.95 13.41 0.77
CA SER A 487 13.83 12.38 0.20
C SER A 487 15.22 12.89 -0.19
N ALA A 488 15.39 14.20 -0.41
CA ALA A 488 16.70 14.81 -0.62
C ALA A 488 17.55 14.80 0.66
N TYR A 489 16.98 15.15 1.82
CA TYR A 489 17.69 15.07 3.10
C TYR A 489 18.12 13.63 3.43
N VAL A 490 17.30 12.64 3.07
CA VAL A 490 17.64 11.21 3.23
C VAL A 490 18.82 10.82 2.33
N ARG A 491 18.86 11.32 1.07
CA ARG A 491 20.02 11.12 0.17
C ARG A 491 21.26 11.82 0.70
N THR A 492 21.13 13.06 1.16
CA THR A 492 22.23 13.82 1.77
C THR A 492 22.80 13.08 2.99
N LEU A 493 21.95 12.44 3.81
CA LEU A 493 22.39 11.62 4.94
C LEU A 493 23.20 10.39 4.48
N GLU A 494 22.77 9.70 3.41
CA GLU A 494 23.54 8.59 2.84
C GLU A 494 24.88 9.07 2.27
N GLU A 495 24.87 10.17 1.53
CA GLU A 495 26.06 10.71 0.85
C GLU A 495 27.08 11.27 1.85
N VAL A 496 26.65 11.99 2.89
CA VAL A 496 27.59 12.55 3.88
C VAL A 496 28.24 11.43 4.71
N VAL A 497 27.55 10.32 4.94
CA VAL A 497 28.14 9.13 5.57
C VAL A 497 29.25 8.55 4.69
N ASP A 498 29.00 8.35 3.40
CA ASP A 498 30.00 7.83 2.46
C ASP A 498 31.24 8.76 2.37
N ARG A 499 30.99 10.07 2.22
CA ARG A 499 32.04 11.10 2.18
C ARG A 499 32.88 11.12 3.46
N PHE A 500 32.23 11.10 4.62
CA PHE A 500 32.90 11.03 5.92
C PHE A 500 33.78 9.77 6.03
N LEU A 501 33.23 8.60 5.69
CA LEU A 501 33.98 7.35 5.77
C LEU A 501 35.18 7.34 4.81
N HIS A 502 35.02 7.88 3.61
CA HIS A 502 36.12 8.02 2.67
C HIS A 502 37.23 8.93 3.22
N ASP A 503 36.88 10.11 3.75
CA ASP A 503 37.80 11.07 4.39
C ASP A 503 38.57 10.45 5.56
N ARG A 504 37.94 9.52 6.30
CA ARG A 504 38.55 8.80 7.42
C ARG A 504 39.30 7.52 7.03
N GLY A 505 39.53 7.28 5.74
CA GLY A 505 40.27 6.09 5.26
C GLY A 505 39.48 4.77 5.40
N LEU A 506 38.16 4.88 5.62
CA LEU A 506 37.18 3.80 5.79
C LEU A 506 36.26 3.67 4.56
N ALA A 507 36.75 3.98 3.36
CA ALA A 507 35.97 3.90 2.13
C ALA A 507 35.26 2.54 1.99
N ILE A 508 33.97 2.55 1.64
CA ILE A 508 33.14 1.34 1.61
C ILE A 508 33.70 0.26 0.68
N GLY A 509 34.23 0.65 -0.49
CA GLY A 509 34.85 -0.29 -1.43
C GLY A 509 36.04 -1.04 -0.81
N LYS A 510 36.89 -0.34 -0.06
CA LYS A 510 38.04 -0.91 0.66
C LYS A 510 37.57 -1.88 1.75
N LEU A 511 36.62 -1.47 2.58
CA LEU A 511 36.06 -2.32 3.65
C LEU A 511 35.39 -3.59 3.09
N LEU A 512 34.71 -3.48 1.96
CA LEU A 512 34.10 -4.62 1.29
C LEU A 512 35.15 -5.58 0.73
N GLU A 513 36.22 -5.07 0.11
CA GLU A 513 37.28 -5.88 -0.45
C GLU A 513 38.08 -6.60 0.64
N GLU A 514 38.63 -5.84 1.60
CA GLU A 514 39.55 -6.32 2.62
C GLU A 514 38.84 -7.12 3.72
N ARG A 515 37.62 -6.72 4.09
CA ARG A 515 36.93 -7.23 5.29
C ARG A 515 35.59 -7.88 5.01
N ALA A 516 35.12 -7.84 3.76
CA ALA A 516 33.76 -8.27 3.39
C ALA A 516 32.65 -7.48 4.11
N TRP A 517 32.94 -6.30 4.63
CA TRP A 517 31.98 -5.50 5.38
C TRP A 517 31.06 -4.71 4.44
N ILE A 518 29.75 -4.77 4.71
CA ILE A 518 28.74 -3.96 4.04
C ILE A 518 28.05 -3.04 5.05
N PRO A 519 27.81 -1.77 4.71
CA PRO A 519 27.13 -0.84 5.60
C PRO A 519 25.72 -1.32 5.90
N VAL A 520 25.30 -1.22 7.17
CA VAL A 520 23.94 -1.50 7.60
C VAL A 520 23.43 -0.39 8.51
N VAL A 521 22.16 -0.04 8.34
CA VAL A 521 21.47 0.98 9.15
C VAL A 521 20.35 0.31 9.90
N SER A 522 20.28 0.56 11.21
CA SER A 522 19.25 -0.01 12.07
C SER A 522 18.23 1.02 12.53
N ARG A 523 18.63 2.29 12.57
CA ARG A 523 17.77 3.45 12.85
C ARG A 523 18.22 4.65 12.05
N ALA A 524 17.26 5.44 11.61
CA ALA A 524 17.50 6.75 11.03
C ALA A 524 16.39 7.70 11.46
N ARG A 525 16.72 8.98 11.63
CA ARG A 525 15.74 10.05 11.78
C ARG A 525 16.18 11.23 10.94
N VAL A 526 15.24 11.88 10.26
CA VAL A 526 15.42 13.18 9.61
C VAL A 526 14.34 14.11 10.13
N GLN A 527 14.73 15.31 10.56
CA GLN A 527 13.84 16.38 10.98
C GLN A 527 14.18 17.67 10.22
N VAL A 528 13.18 18.23 9.54
CA VAL A 528 13.27 19.53 8.86
C VAL A 528 12.87 20.61 9.87
N LEU A 529 13.67 21.67 9.94
CA LEU A 529 13.57 22.75 10.93
C LEU A 529 13.28 24.10 10.27
N SER A 530 13.73 24.31 9.04
CA SER A 530 13.32 25.41 8.19
C SER A 530 13.45 25.01 6.72
N ASP A 531 12.84 25.79 5.84
CA ASP A 531 12.87 25.54 4.41
C ASP A 531 14.28 25.75 3.84
N ILE A 532 14.72 24.81 3.00
CA ILE A 532 15.85 24.99 2.07
C ILE A 532 15.27 25.15 0.67
N PHE A 533 15.69 26.18 -0.05
CA PHE A 533 15.23 26.49 -1.40
C PHE A 533 16.26 26.10 -2.46
N MET A 534 15.76 25.93 -3.68
CA MET A 534 16.54 25.64 -4.86
C MET A 534 17.66 26.68 -5.02
N GLU A 535 18.84 26.19 -5.39
CA GLU A 535 20.07 26.97 -5.59
C GLU A 535 20.71 27.57 -4.32
N GLU A 536 20.09 27.45 -3.15
CA GLU A 536 20.76 27.80 -1.88
C GLU A 536 22.00 26.92 -1.67
N THR A 537 23.03 27.50 -1.07
CA THR A 537 24.22 26.75 -0.64
C THR A 537 23.96 26.11 0.71
N VAL A 538 24.00 24.79 0.74
CA VAL A 538 23.81 23.97 1.93
C VAL A 538 25.17 23.50 2.44
N HIS A 539 25.41 23.73 3.72
CA HIS A 539 26.57 23.27 4.47
C HIS A 539 26.15 22.11 5.37
N THR A 540 26.48 20.89 4.96
CA THR A 540 26.17 19.67 5.69
C THR A 540 27.33 19.30 6.61
N VAL A 541 27.06 19.20 7.90
CA VAL A 541 28.02 18.79 8.94
C VAL A 541 27.65 17.39 9.40
N PHE A 542 28.63 16.49 9.49
CA PHE A 542 28.44 15.14 10.01
C PHE A 542 29.41 14.84 11.15
N THR A 543 28.88 14.32 12.25
CA THR A 543 29.65 14.03 13.47
C THR A 543 29.27 12.66 14.00
N VAL A 544 30.25 11.78 14.22
CA VAL A 544 30.06 10.55 14.99
C VAL A 544 30.01 10.93 16.48
N GLU A 545 28.94 10.52 17.16
CA GLU A 545 28.68 10.89 18.56
C GLU A 545 29.15 9.82 19.54
N ASP A 546 28.99 8.54 19.19
CA ASP A 546 29.32 7.42 20.09
C ASP A 546 29.54 6.11 19.30
N VAL A 547 30.31 5.20 19.87
CA VAL A 547 30.48 3.81 19.40
C VAL A 547 29.95 2.85 20.47
N ILE A 548 28.92 2.10 20.12
CA ILE A 548 28.20 1.24 21.04
C ILE A 548 28.67 -0.21 20.85
N LYS A 549 29.24 -0.79 21.92
CA LYS A 549 29.63 -2.21 21.99
C LYS A 549 30.49 -2.67 20.79
N ASP A 550 31.37 -1.80 20.29
CA ASP A 550 32.27 -2.07 19.15
C ASP A 550 31.56 -2.61 17.89
N THR A 551 30.27 -2.34 17.68
CA THR A 551 29.48 -2.95 16.56
C THR A 551 28.68 -1.95 15.74
N VAL A 552 28.27 -0.85 16.37
CA VAL A 552 27.51 0.22 15.72
C VAL A 552 27.99 1.56 16.27
N TYR A 553 27.85 2.61 15.48
CA TYR A 553 28.06 3.98 15.91
C TYR A 553 26.80 4.81 15.68
N THR A 554 26.58 5.82 16.52
CA THR A 554 25.57 6.84 16.31
C THR A 554 26.24 8.08 15.74
N ALA A 555 25.58 8.70 14.77
CA ALA A 555 26.06 9.94 14.19
C ALA A 555 24.90 10.90 13.93
N ARG A 556 25.25 12.18 13.88
CA ARG A 556 24.34 13.29 13.61
C ARG A 556 24.78 14.03 12.36
N MET A 557 23.81 14.39 11.54
CA MET A 557 23.95 15.27 10.39
C MET A 557 23.17 16.56 10.68
N ASP A 558 23.78 17.71 10.45
CA ASP A 558 23.09 18.99 10.42
C ASP A 558 23.26 19.64 9.05
N CYS A 559 22.20 20.27 8.55
CA CYS A 559 22.24 21.07 7.33
C CYS A 559 22.03 22.54 7.68
N TYR A 560 23.04 23.36 7.39
CA TYR A 560 22.98 24.80 7.52
C TYR A 560 22.82 25.45 6.16
N VAL A 561 22.04 26.52 6.08
CA VAL A 561 21.99 27.39 4.89
C VAL A 561 22.59 28.74 5.24
N ARG A 562 23.45 29.25 4.37
CA ARG A 562 23.98 30.60 4.53
C ARG A 562 22.98 31.63 4.02
N ARG A 563 22.52 32.50 4.91
CA ARG A 563 21.68 33.67 4.60
C ARG A 563 22.36 34.89 5.19
N ASP A 564 22.85 35.77 4.32
CA ASP A 564 23.69 36.92 4.65
C ASP A 564 24.95 36.51 5.46
N ASP A 565 25.15 37.15 6.62
CA ASP A 565 26.27 36.91 7.54
C ASP A 565 25.90 35.89 8.64
N SER A 566 24.98 34.97 8.33
CA SER A 566 24.53 33.96 9.28
C SER A 566 24.34 32.58 8.63
N LEU A 567 24.44 31.55 9.47
CA LEU A 567 24.17 30.16 9.14
C LEU A 567 22.91 29.71 9.88
N GLU A 568 21.86 29.40 9.15
CA GLU A 568 20.61 28.92 9.70
C GLU A 568 20.56 27.39 9.67
N LEU A 569 20.35 26.77 10.82
CA LEU A 569 20.12 25.34 10.93
C LEU A 569 18.75 24.97 10.35
N ALA A 570 18.76 24.36 9.17
CA ALA A 570 17.55 24.06 8.41
C ALA A 570 17.09 22.60 8.54
N ALA A 571 17.97 21.67 8.85
CA ALA A 571 17.59 20.30 9.17
C ALA A 571 18.61 19.62 10.08
N THR A 572 18.15 18.62 10.83
CA THR A 572 19.00 17.71 11.60
C THR A 572 18.56 16.27 11.39
N ALA A 573 19.51 15.35 11.39
CA ALA A 573 19.25 13.93 11.22
C ALA A 573 20.18 13.11 12.12
N THR A 574 19.73 11.92 12.50
CA THR A 574 20.55 10.95 13.22
C THR A 574 20.52 9.60 12.52
N ILE A 575 21.62 8.86 12.62
CA ILE A 575 21.75 7.53 12.03
C ILE A 575 22.49 6.60 13.00
N MET A 576 21.99 5.37 13.13
CA MET A 576 22.68 4.29 13.84
C MET A 576 23.18 3.29 12.82
N HIS A 577 24.48 3.34 12.60
CA HIS A 577 25.15 2.68 11.49
C HIS A 577 26.11 1.60 12.00
N GLY A 578 26.25 0.52 11.26
CA GLY A 578 27.20 -0.55 11.53
C GLY A 578 27.60 -1.27 10.26
N TYR A 579 28.20 -2.46 10.40
CA TYR A 579 28.55 -3.28 9.26
C TYR A 579 28.08 -4.73 9.45
N ALA A 580 27.65 -5.36 8.36
CA ALA A 580 27.42 -6.79 8.30
C ALA A 580 28.51 -7.47 7.46
N ILE A 581 28.83 -8.72 7.77
CA ILE A 581 29.78 -9.51 7.00
C ILE A 581 29.04 -10.16 5.83
N SER A 582 29.52 -9.92 4.60
CA SER A 582 28.81 -10.32 3.39
C SER A 582 29.20 -11.71 2.85
N ARG A 583 30.40 -12.21 3.15
CA ARG A 583 30.90 -13.51 2.63
C ARG A 583 31.81 -14.21 3.65
N GLY A 584 31.96 -15.52 3.48
CA GLY A 584 32.72 -16.40 4.39
C GLY A 584 31.84 -17.01 5.49
N GLU A 585 32.46 -17.70 6.45
CA GLU A 585 31.76 -18.44 7.51
C GLU A 585 30.88 -17.55 8.42
N LYS A 586 31.24 -16.27 8.53
CA LYS A 586 30.49 -15.29 9.34
C LYS A 586 29.47 -14.48 8.52
N ALA A 587 29.17 -14.88 7.28
CA ALA A 587 28.22 -14.14 6.45
C ALA A 587 26.86 -13.99 7.15
N GLY A 588 26.32 -12.77 7.16
CA GLY A 588 25.06 -12.42 7.82
C GLY A 588 25.19 -11.98 9.28
N THR A 589 26.37 -12.05 9.89
CA THR A 589 26.60 -11.51 11.24
C THR A 589 27.03 -10.04 11.22
N VAL A 590 26.83 -9.35 12.34
CA VAL A 590 27.36 -8.00 12.56
C VAL A 590 28.89 -8.05 12.71
N ALA A 591 29.59 -7.08 12.15
CA ALA A 591 31.03 -6.92 12.26
C ALA A 591 31.43 -6.23 13.57
N LEU A 592 32.61 -6.57 14.09
CA LEU A 592 33.22 -5.93 15.26
C LEU A 592 34.28 -4.93 14.80
N PHE A 593 34.24 -3.73 15.34
CA PHE A 593 35.19 -2.66 15.06
C PHE A 593 36.48 -2.91 15.85
N ASP A 594 37.63 -2.84 15.18
CA ASP A 594 38.92 -2.80 15.85
C ASP A 594 39.24 -1.37 16.31
N GLU A 595 40.33 -1.22 17.07
CA GLU A 595 40.76 0.09 17.57
C GLU A 595 41.05 1.08 16.45
N ASP A 596 41.58 0.62 15.31
CA ASP A 596 41.88 1.49 14.16
C ASP A 596 40.60 2.09 13.56
N VAL A 597 39.56 1.26 13.37
CA VAL A 597 38.26 1.72 12.89
C VAL A 597 37.62 2.68 13.89
N LYS A 598 37.68 2.37 15.19
CA LYS A 598 37.13 3.25 16.24
C LYS A 598 37.83 4.60 16.28
N ALA A 599 39.16 4.60 16.25
CA ALA A 599 39.95 5.82 16.21
C ALA A 599 39.66 6.67 14.96
N ALA A 600 39.51 6.04 13.78
CA ALA A 600 39.15 6.74 12.55
C ALA A 600 37.75 7.37 12.61
N LEU A 601 36.75 6.64 13.14
CA LEU A 601 35.38 7.13 13.33
C LEU A 601 35.32 8.30 14.31
N LEU A 602 36.05 8.24 15.43
CA LEU A 602 36.05 9.27 16.47
C LEU A 602 37.05 10.41 16.21
N GLY A 603 37.80 10.37 15.10
CA GLY A 603 38.77 11.42 14.75
C GLY A 603 39.97 11.49 15.68
N GLY A 604 40.44 10.35 16.16
CA GLY A 604 41.58 10.25 17.08
C GLY A 604 41.22 10.49 18.55
N GLN A 605 39.94 10.73 18.88
CA GLN A 605 39.42 10.68 20.24
C GLN A 605 39.03 9.23 20.60
N ALA A 606 40.01 8.33 20.72
CA ALA A 606 39.78 6.95 21.16
C ALA A 606 39.89 6.82 22.68
#